data_AF-A0A935CNC1-F1
#
_entry.id   AF-A0A935CNC1-F1
#
_cell.length_a   1.000
_cell.length_b   1.000
_cell.length_c   1.000
_cell.angle_alpha   90.00
_cell.angle_beta   90.00
_cell.angle_gamma   90.00
#
_symmetry.space_group_name_H-M   'P 1'
#
loop_
_entity.id
_entity.type
_entity.pdbx_description
1 polymer ?
#
loop_
_entity_poly.entity_id
_entity_poly.type
_entity_poly.pdbx_seq_one_letter_code
_entity_poly.pdbx_strand_id
1 'polypeptide(L)'
;MLVDTSPSRRLLWSLRGLVLVLLILHLAAPRFGEAAAWGLWPITFFAPAVRWTLALLVAALCIPALTDRLLKAARSVASTETAPPSQPPMRWFAALALLSIPLFWALRLVHTRWGDAYILTNAIPYPDPALRLVYTWQAPLTVLWHAKLWALGQRLWQWPDAFPAYAITSVAAGAVYVFLVLQLAWEVGRSRGQRLLVAGLLLSLGTMQLFFGYVENYTLPAVAIMLYLWLAARTLANKTPLWVTAAALGLANALHPSTLNLAPSLLVLAAISARRVGWPRTLLQTAAPLLLIGLGVIAIMQAGGHGLQALLSSDRPGGGDGRWLVPLWTTATRWEHYTMFSWGHLLDIVNQQLLSAPVSLAVVLLCLARPLTAAAPSLSAYVRFLAVAAAGSLLFILLWNPDYGGQRDWDLFSLSSLPLTTLAAVLLGRALPDERARWEAALALVGLSAFHTAAWIFQNTRPWEWGK
;
A
#
# COMPACT_ATOMS: atom_id res chain seq x y z
N MET A 1 1.33 -46.29 6.21
CA MET A 1 0.30 -45.23 6.16
C MET A 1 0.95 -43.93 5.67
N LEU A 2 0.96 -43.70 4.36
CA LEU A 2 1.31 -42.39 3.81
C LEU A 2 0.11 -41.48 4.07
N VAL A 3 0.26 -40.53 5.00
CA VAL A 3 -0.78 -39.55 5.29
C VAL A 3 -0.98 -38.72 4.03
N ASP A 4 -2.05 -39.02 3.28
CA ASP A 4 -2.43 -38.22 2.12
C ASP A 4 -2.86 -36.83 2.61
N THR A 5 -1.88 -35.93 2.65
CA THR A 5 -2.12 -34.55 3.04
C THR A 5 -2.71 -33.84 1.82
N SER A 6 -3.99 -33.47 1.94
CA SER A 6 -4.68 -32.69 0.92
C SER A 6 -3.84 -31.47 0.51
N PRO A 7 -3.88 -31.04 -0.76
CA PRO A 7 -3.10 -29.89 -1.24
C PRO A 7 -3.25 -28.65 -0.35
N SER A 8 -4.45 -28.38 0.17
CA SER A 8 -4.73 -27.28 1.10
C SER A 8 -3.91 -27.36 2.40
N ARG A 9 -3.75 -28.57 2.97
CA ARG A 9 -2.97 -28.78 4.19
C ARG A 9 -1.49 -28.50 3.96
N ARG A 10 -0.94 -28.92 2.82
CA ARG A 10 0.44 -28.60 2.44
C ARG A 10 0.66 -27.10 2.27
N LEU A 11 -0.34 -26.36 1.76
CA LEU A 11 -0.25 -24.91 1.57
C LEU A 11 -0.19 -24.23 2.93
N LEU A 12 -1.08 -24.61 3.83
CA LEU A 12 -1.12 -24.06 5.17
C LEU A 12 0.18 -24.27 5.95
N TRP A 13 0.80 -25.45 5.83
CA TRP A 13 2.14 -25.69 6.39
C TRP A 13 3.23 -24.84 5.73
N SER A 14 3.15 -24.61 4.42
CA SER A 14 4.09 -23.71 3.72
C SER A 14 3.96 -22.28 4.22
N LEU A 15 2.74 -21.79 4.46
CA LEU A 15 2.48 -20.46 5.02
C LEU A 15 3.00 -20.32 6.44
N ARG A 16 2.83 -21.36 7.28
CA ARG A 16 3.42 -21.40 8.62
C ARG A 16 4.94 -21.38 8.57
N GLY A 17 5.54 -22.17 7.67
CA GLY A 17 6.98 -22.17 7.44
C GLY A 17 7.49 -20.79 7.03
N LEU A 18 6.81 -20.13 6.09
CA LEU A 18 7.10 -18.75 5.71
C LEU A 18 7.05 -17.80 6.91
N VAL A 19 5.99 -17.89 7.74
CA VAL A 19 5.86 -17.04 8.93
C VAL A 19 7.03 -17.26 9.90
N LEU A 20 7.39 -18.51 10.18
CA LEU A 20 8.50 -18.83 11.08
C LEU A 20 9.85 -18.36 10.54
N VAL A 21 10.11 -18.51 9.23
CA VAL A 21 11.33 -18.01 8.59
C VAL A 21 11.42 -16.49 8.73
N LEU A 22 10.33 -15.77 8.44
CA LEU A 22 10.30 -14.32 8.58
C LEU A 22 10.48 -13.90 10.04
N LEU A 23 9.87 -14.58 11.02
CA LEU A 23 10.10 -14.30 12.45
C LEU A 23 11.57 -14.47 12.83
N ILE A 24 12.24 -15.53 12.36
CA ILE A 24 13.66 -15.74 12.59
C ILE A 24 14.48 -14.58 12.02
N LEU A 25 14.16 -14.13 10.80
CA LEU A 25 14.83 -12.97 10.19
C LEU A 25 14.63 -11.68 11.00
N HIS A 26 13.42 -11.41 11.51
CA HIS A 26 13.17 -10.27 12.40
C HIS A 26 13.99 -10.36 13.69
N LEU A 27 14.06 -11.54 14.30
CA LEU A 27 14.84 -11.75 15.52
C LEU A 27 16.35 -11.65 15.28
N ALA A 28 16.80 -12.00 14.07
CA ALA A 28 18.18 -11.88 13.63
C ALA A 28 18.55 -10.46 13.15
N ALA A 29 17.58 -9.56 12.93
CA ALA A 29 17.82 -8.20 12.43
C ALA A 29 18.97 -7.45 13.12
N PRO A 30 19.15 -7.48 14.46
CA PRO A 30 20.26 -6.81 15.14
C PRO A 30 21.66 -7.34 14.79
N ARG A 31 21.76 -8.50 14.12
CA ARG A 31 23.03 -9.09 13.68
C ARG A 31 23.49 -8.55 12.32
N PHE A 32 22.64 -7.80 11.63
CA PHE A 32 22.95 -7.16 10.35
C PHE A 32 23.18 -5.66 10.56
N GLY A 33 23.81 -4.99 9.59
CA GLY A 33 23.82 -3.53 9.58
C GLY A 33 22.48 -2.98 9.07
N GLU A 34 22.06 -1.81 9.55
CA GLU A 34 20.81 -1.16 9.12
C GLU A 34 20.74 -1.05 7.59
N ALA A 35 21.81 -0.58 6.95
CA ALA A 35 21.86 -0.45 5.49
C ALA A 35 21.60 -1.76 4.73
N ALA A 36 21.93 -2.92 5.30
CA ALA A 36 21.73 -4.21 4.64
C ALA A 36 20.33 -4.81 4.90
N ALA A 37 19.71 -4.46 6.02
CA ALA A 37 18.47 -5.07 6.50
C ALA A 37 17.43 -4.02 6.92
N TRP A 38 17.42 -2.86 6.27
CA TRP A 38 16.59 -1.71 6.66
C TRP A 38 15.09 -2.02 6.66
N GLY A 39 14.65 -2.99 5.84
CA GLY A 39 13.27 -3.45 5.85
C GLY A 39 12.90 -4.21 7.12
N LEU A 40 13.85 -4.92 7.74
CA LEU A 40 13.65 -5.66 9.00
C LEU A 40 14.10 -4.86 10.23
N TRP A 41 14.89 -3.82 10.02
CA TRP A 41 15.50 -3.00 11.07
C TRP A 41 14.52 -2.38 12.07
N PRO A 42 13.25 -2.03 11.74
CA PRO A 42 12.37 -1.41 12.73
C PRO A 42 12.17 -2.23 13.99
N ILE A 43 12.31 -3.55 13.90
CA ILE A 43 12.20 -4.45 15.05
C ILE A 43 13.30 -4.26 16.11
N THR A 44 14.40 -3.61 15.74
CA THR A 44 15.50 -3.29 16.66
C THR A 44 15.13 -2.20 17.67
N PHE A 45 14.10 -1.40 17.38
CA PHE A 45 13.61 -0.35 18.27
C PHE A 45 12.80 -0.90 19.46
N PHE A 46 12.27 -2.12 19.37
CA PHE A 46 11.66 -2.78 20.52
C PHE A 46 12.71 -3.28 21.50
N ALA A 47 12.40 -3.11 22.80
CA ALA A 47 13.18 -3.76 23.85
C ALA A 47 13.23 -5.29 23.61
N PRO A 48 14.36 -5.97 23.88
CA PRO A 48 14.51 -7.39 23.55
C PRO A 48 13.37 -8.26 24.11
N ALA A 49 12.94 -8.04 25.35
CA ALA A 49 11.85 -8.80 25.97
C ALA A 49 10.51 -8.62 25.23
N VAL A 50 10.19 -7.40 24.77
CA VAL A 50 8.97 -7.11 23.99
C VAL A 50 9.06 -7.80 22.64
N ARG A 51 10.20 -7.66 21.94
CA ARG A 51 10.44 -8.30 20.65
C ARG A 51 10.27 -9.83 20.70
N TRP A 52 10.92 -10.49 21.66
CA TRP A 52 10.82 -11.94 21.82
C TRP A 52 9.41 -12.39 22.22
N THR A 53 8.76 -11.68 23.14
CA THR A 53 7.38 -11.99 23.55
C THR A 53 6.42 -11.91 22.36
N LEU A 54 6.46 -10.82 21.60
CA LEU A 54 5.61 -10.67 20.42
C LEU A 54 5.91 -11.73 19.35
N ALA A 55 7.17 -12.03 19.09
CA ALA A 55 7.55 -13.09 18.15
C ALA A 55 7.05 -14.47 18.59
N LEU A 56 7.13 -14.80 19.89
CA LEU A 56 6.59 -16.04 20.44
C LEU A 56 5.06 -16.10 20.32
N LEU A 57 4.36 -15.00 20.56
CA LEU A 57 2.91 -14.92 20.38
C LEU A 57 2.51 -15.18 18.92
N VAL A 58 3.21 -14.58 17.95
CA VAL A 58 2.96 -14.83 16.51
C VAL A 58 3.33 -16.27 16.13
N ALA A 59 4.45 -16.81 16.63
CA ALA A 59 4.84 -18.20 16.40
C ALA A 59 3.79 -19.17 16.97
N ALA A 60 3.15 -18.83 18.09
CA ALA A 60 2.09 -19.63 18.69
C ALA A 60 0.85 -19.70 17.78
N LEU A 61 0.55 -18.66 16.97
CA LEU A 61 -0.52 -18.70 15.96
C LEU A 61 -0.24 -19.69 14.82
N CYS A 62 1.01 -20.15 14.67
CA CYS A 62 1.37 -21.21 13.74
C CYS A 62 1.10 -22.63 14.30
N ILE A 63 0.77 -22.77 15.59
CA ILE A 63 0.49 -24.06 16.23
C ILE A 63 -1.00 -24.40 16.07
N PRO A 64 -1.37 -25.44 15.30
CA PRO A 64 -2.77 -25.74 14.99
C PRO A 64 -3.67 -25.86 16.22
N ALA A 65 -3.18 -26.53 17.27
CA ALA A 65 -3.93 -26.76 18.49
C ALA A 65 -4.26 -25.46 19.24
N LEU A 66 -3.39 -24.46 19.19
CA LEU A 66 -3.64 -23.17 19.83
C LEU A 66 -4.61 -22.33 18.99
N THR A 67 -4.39 -22.28 17.68
CA THR A 67 -5.29 -21.58 16.75
C THR A 67 -6.71 -22.15 16.84
N ASP A 68 -6.86 -23.46 16.98
CA ASP A 68 -8.16 -24.10 17.21
C ASP A 68 -8.85 -23.63 18.49
N ARG A 69 -8.10 -23.52 19.59
CA ARG A 69 -8.63 -23.01 20.87
C ARG A 69 -9.06 -21.56 20.74
N LEU A 70 -8.26 -20.72 20.08
CA LEU A 70 -8.57 -19.32 19.81
C LEU A 70 -9.83 -19.19 18.95
N LEU A 71 -9.96 -19.98 17.88
CA LEU A 71 -11.12 -19.97 17.01
C LEU A 71 -12.39 -20.46 17.72
N LYS A 72 -12.28 -21.47 18.58
CA LYS A 72 -13.40 -21.94 19.42
C LYS A 72 -13.85 -20.84 20.40
N ALA A 73 -12.91 -20.18 21.07
CA ALA A 73 -13.20 -19.07 21.98
C ALA A 73 -13.80 -17.86 21.25
N ALA A 74 -13.30 -17.52 20.06
CA ALA A 74 -13.87 -16.45 19.25
C ALA A 74 -15.31 -16.77 18.80
N ARG A 75 -15.60 -18.03 18.47
CA ARG A 75 -16.95 -18.49 18.10
C ARG A 75 -17.91 -18.50 19.28
N SER A 76 -17.45 -18.85 20.48
CA SER A 76 -18.31 -18.81 21.68
C SER A 76 -18.74 -17.40 22.06
N VAL A 77 -17.91 -16.39 21.76
CA VAL A 77 -18.25 -14.97 21.95
C VAL A 77 -19.11 -14.44 20.80
N ALA A 78 -18.87 -14.90 19.57
CA ALA A 78 -19.67 -14.54 18.41
C ALA A 78 -21.00 -15.31 18.32
N SER A 79 -21.61 -15.65 19.47
CA SER A 79 -22.80 -16.50 19.62
C SER A 79 -24.04 -15.90 18.96
N THR A 80 -24.11 -16.07 17.64
CA THR A 80 -25.30 -16.16 16.81
C THR A 80 -24.76 -16.44 15.39
N GLU A 81 -24.85 -17.69 14.95
CA GLU A 81 -24.62 -18.08 13.55
C GLU A 81 -25.76 -17.54 12.66
N THR A 82 -25.98 -16.24 12.68
CA THR A 82 -26.75 -15.60 11.63
C THR A 82 -25.86 -15.56 10.40
N ALA A 83 -26.43 -16.02 9.27
CA ALA A 83 -25.81 -15.87 7.97
C ALA A 83 -25.31 -14.42 7.84
N PRO A 84 -24.08 -14.19 7.34
CA PRO A 84 -23.59 -12.83 7.18
C PRO A 84 -24.62 -12.02 6.37
N PRO A 85 -24.90 -10.76 6.77
CA PRO A 85 -25.91 -9.97 6.09
C PRO A 85 -25.58 -9.88 4.60
N SER A 86 -26.59 -9.78 3.74
CA SER A 86 -26.40 -9.69 2.29
C SER A 86 -25.76 -8.35 1.88
N GLN A 87 -25.94 -7.32 2.71
CA GLN A 87 -25.42 -5.98 2.51
C GLN A 87 -24.29 -5.67 3.49
N PRO A 88 -23.31 -4.86 3.08
CA PRO A 88 -22.21 -4.49 3.95
C PRO A 88 -22.71 -3.61 5.11
N PRO A 89 -22.20 -3.83 6.34
CA PRO A 89 -22.61 -3.06 7.50
C PRO A 89 -21.96 -1.67 7.51
N MET A 90 -22.44 -0.76 6.64
CA MET A 90 -21.84 0.56 6.40
C MET A 90 -21.54 1.36 7.67
N ARG A 91 -22.49 1.37 8.62
CA ARG A 91 -22.34 2.08 9.90
C ARG A 91 -21.16 1.56 10.72
N TRP A 92 -20.95 0.25 10.74
CA TRP A 92 -19.82 -0.35 11.45
C TRP A 92 -18.49 -0.06 10.76
N PHE A 93 -18.46 -0.07 9.42
CA PHE A 93 -17.24 0.29 8.69
C PHE A 93 -16.87 1.76 8.91
N ALA A 94 -17.86 2.65 8.87
CA ALA A 94 -17.66 4.07 9.19
C ALA A 94 -17.20 4.26 10.65
N ALA A 95 -17.80 3.55 11.60
CA ALA A 95 -17.38 3.60 13.00
C ALA A 95 -15.93 3.15 13.19
N LEU A 96 -15.52 2.02 12.59
CA LEU A 96 -14.14 1.53 12.65
C LEU A 96 -13.15 2.50 11.99
N ALA A 97 -13.52 3.11 10.86
CA ALA A 97 -12.73 4.14 10.20
C ALA A 97 -12.57 5.40 11.05
N LEU A 98 -13.62 5.83 11.75
CA LEU A 98 -13.53 6.97 12.67
C LEU A 98 -12.71 6.63 13.92
N LEU A 99 -12.83 5.41 14.44
CA LEU A 99 -12.06 4.94 15.59
C LEU A 99 -10.57 4.77 15.28
N SER A 100 -10.15 4.66 14.01
CA SER A 100 -8.73 4.62 13.66
C SER A 100 -8.06 5.98 13.72
N ILE A 101 -8.80 7.09 13.64
CA ILE A 101 -8.26 8.47 13.74
C ILE A 101 -7.44 8.69 15.02
N PRO A 102 -7.97 8.43 16.25
CA PRO A 102 -7.19 8.63 17.46
C PRO A 102 -5.95 7.74 17.52
N LEU A 103 -6.01 6.52 16.98
CA LEU A 103 -4.85 5.62 16.92
C LEU A 103 -3.76 6.19 16.00
N PHE A 104 -4.14 6.61 14.78
CA PHE A 104 -3.22 7.20 13.82
C PHE A 104 -2.58 8.50 14.33
N TRP A 105 -3.36 9.33 15.03
CA TRP A 105 -2.85 10.57 15.61
C TRP A 105 -1.92 10.34 16.80
N ALA A 106 -2.24 9.38 17.68
CA ALA A 106 -1.46 9.10 18.88
C ALA A 106 -0.08 8.50 18.57
N LEU A 107 0.02 7.69 17.51
CA LEU A 107 1.25 7.03 17.09
C LEU A 107 1.86 7.70 15.84
N ARG A 108 1.60 9.00 15.64
CA ARG A 108 2.06 9.72 14.46
C ARG A 108 3.58 9.84 14.41
N LEU A 109 4.10 9.95 13.20
CA LEU A 109 5.49 10.30 12.91
C LEU A 109 5.80 11.70 13.45
N VAL A 110 7.02 11.85 13.99
CA VAL A 110 7.46 13.07 14.71
C VAL A 110 8.74 13.68 14.15
N HIS A 111 9.18 13.26 12.97
CA HIS A 111 10.45 13.68 12.37
C HIS A 111 10.37 13.78 10.84
N THR A 112 11.39 14.35 10.20
CA THR A 112 11.46 14.50 8.74
C THR A 112 12.50 13.62 8.06
N ARG A 113 12.92 12.51 8.70
CA ARG A 113 14.04 11.62 8.25
C ARG A 113 13.94 11.07 6.81
N TRP A 114 12.73 10.85 6.32
CA TRP A 114 12.46 10.09 5.08
C TRP A 114 12.21 11.01 3.89
N GLY A 115 12.57 10.52 2.70
CA GLY A 115 12.35 11.16 1.42
C GLY A 115 12.57 12.69 1.42
N ASP A 116 11.58 13.37 0.87
CA ASP A 116 11.44 14.81 0.76
C ASP A 116 10.74 15.44 1.98
N ALA A 117 10.40 14.71 3.03
CA ALA A 117 9.66 15.23 4.19
C ALA A 117 10.25 16.53 4.76
N TYR A 118 11.58 16.63 4.83
CA TYR A 118 12.25 17.86 5.25
C TYR A 118 12.03 19.00 4.25
N ILE A 119 12.18 18.74 2.95
CA ILE A 119 12.00 19.72 1.89
C ILE A 119 10.54 20.19 1.87
N LEU A 120 9.57 19.27 1.88
CA LEU A 120 8.14 19.59 1.87
C LEU A 120 7.74 20.46 3.06
N THR A 121 8.21 20.10 4.26
CA THR A 121 7.90 20.84 5.50
C THR A 121 8.38 22.29 5.45
N ASN A 122 9.52 22.56 4.80
CA ASN A 122 10.18 23.87 4.80
C ASN A 122 9.96 24.69 3.50
N ALA A 123 9.76 24.03 2.36
CA ALA A 123 9.60 24.69 1.07
C ALA A 123 8.18 25.23 0.85
N ILE A 124 7.16 24.54 1.37
CA ILE A 124 5.76 25.02 1.34
C ILE A 124 5.57 26.32 2.14
N PRO A 125 6.11 26.48 3.37
CA PRO A 125 5.99 27.72 4.12
C PRO A 125 7.01 28.79 3.70
N TYR A 126 7.85 28.54 2.68
CA TYR A 126 9.00 29.40 2.41
C TYR A 126 8.57 30.88 2.23
N PRO A 127 9.26 31.85 2.88
CA PRO A 127 8.78 33.23 2.92
C PRO A 127 8.70 33.88 1.54
N ASP A 128 9.71 33.66 0.68
CA ASP A 128 9.74 34.17 -0.68
C ASP A 128 8.71 33.43 -1.56
N PRO A 129 7.67 34.12 -2.07
CA PRO A 129 6.67 33.50 -2.93
C PRO A 129 7.25 32.86 -4.21
N ALA A 130 8.39 33.34 -4.71
CA ALA A 130 9.04 32.80 -5.91
C ALA A 130 9.72 31.45 -5.65
N LEU A 131 10.12 31.17 -4.41
CA LEU A 131 10.78 29.94 -4.00
C LEU A 131 9.85 28.98 -3.25
N ARG A 132 8.61 29.41 -2.98
CA ARG A 132 7.61 28.63 -2.26
C ARG A 132 7.10 27.47 -3.09
N LEU A 133 7.16 26.27 -2.53
CA LEU A 133 6.60 25.08 -3.16
C LEU A 133 5.06 25.09 -3.05
N VAL A 134 4.39 25.40 -4.17
CA VAL A 134 2.92 25.35 -4.28
C VAL A 134 2.47 24.40 -5.40
N TYR A 135 3.26 24.34 -6.48
CA TYR A 135 2.98 23.54 -7.66
C TYR A 135 4.21 22.69 -7.98
N THR A 136 4.01 21.40 -8.22
CA THR A 136 5.04 20.50 -8.78
C THR A 136 4.38 19.38 -9.58
N TRP A 137 4.96 19.03 -10.71
CA TRP A 137 4.56 17.94 -11.58
C TRP A 137 4.82 16.56 -10.97
N GLN A 138 5.68 16.47 -9.96
CA GLN A 138 5.95 15.22 -9.25
C GLN A 138 4.76 14.80 -8.37
N ALA A 139 3.97 15.74 -7.86
CA ALA A 139 2.79 15.47 -7.04
C ALA A 139 1.75 16.60 -7.15
N PRO A 140 1.12 16.80 -8.34
CA PRO A 140 0.42 18.04 -8.70
C PRO A 140 -0.68 18.44 -7.72
N LEU A 141 -1.65 17.54 -7.51
CA LEU A 141 -2.77 17.84 -6.63
C LEU A 141 -2.42 17.64 -5.15
N THR A 142 -1.47 16.76 -4.84
CA THR A 142 -1.11 16.49 -3.45
C THR A 142 -0.35 17.66 -2.83
N VAL A 143 0.66 18.21 -3.50
CA VAL A 143 1.40 19.37 -2.99
C VAL A 143 0.51 20.61 -2.96
N LEU A 144 -0.31 20.83 -3.99
CA LEU A 144 -1.28 21.92 -4.01
C LEU A 144 -2.23 21.84 -2.80
N TRP A 145 -2.77 20.65 -2.50
CA TRP A 145 -3.62 20.42 -1.34
C TRP A 145 -2.92 20.83 -0.03
N HIS A 146 -1.72 20.32 0.20
CA HIS A 146 -0.97 20.62 1.43
C HIS A 146 -0.58 22.10 1.53
N ALA A 147 -0.19 22.74 0.42
CA ALA A 147 0.11 24.16 0.39
C ALA A 147 -1.11 25.03 0.73
N LYS A 148 -2.30 24.69 0.23
CA LYS A 148 -3.54 25.42 0.57
C LYS A 148 -3.99 25.15 2.00
N LEU A 149 -3.88 23.91 2.48
CA LEU A 149 -4.21 23.57 3.86
C LEU A 149 -3.25 24.25 4.84
N TRP A 150 -1.95 24.28 4.54
CA TRP A 150 -0.97 25.04 5.31
C TRP A 150 -1.30 26.52 5.32
N ALA A 151 -1.59 27.14 4.17
CA ALA A 151 -1.94 28.57 4.12
C ALA A 151 -3.19 28.91 4.96
N LEU A 152 -4.20 28.03 4.95
CA LEU A 152 -5.36 28.14 5.83
C LEU A 152 -4.93 28.04 7.30
N GLY A 153 -4.09 27.07 7.63
CA GLY A 153 -3.65 26.86 9.01
C GLY A 153 -2.69 27.93 9.53
N GLN A 154 -1.87 28.52 8.67
CA GLN A 154 -1.07 29.71 8.98
C GLN A 154 -1.99 30.88 9.34
N ARG A 155 -3.06 31.09 8.56
CA ARG A 155 -4.01 32.19 8.81
C ARG A 155 -4.80 32.02 10.11
N LEU A 156 -5.22 30.78 10.41
CA LEU A 156 -6.11 30.50 11.54
C LEU A 156 -5.37 30.18 12.85
N TRP A 157 -4.22 29.51 12.77
CA TRP A 157 -3.49 28.97 13.91
C TRP A 157 -2.00 29.31 13.91
N GLN A 158 -1.53 30.14 12.96
CA GLN A 158 -0.12 30.56 12.86
C GLN A 158 0.86 29.37 12.76
N TRP A 159 0.50 28.33 12.00
CA TRP A 159 1.41 27.22 11.75
C TRP A 159 2.75 27.70 11.17
N PRO A 160 3.89 27.37 11.82
CA PRO A 160 5.21 27.83 11.39
C PRO A 160 5.70 27.06 10.16
N ASP A 161 5.23 25.83 9.96
CA ASP A 161 5.64 24.94 8.89
C ASP A 161 4.47 24.12 8.34
N ALA A 162 4.71 23.33 7.29
CA ALA A 162 3.69 22.49 6.66
C ALA A 162 3.44 21.13 7.35
N PHE A 163 4.17 20.80 8.43
CA PHE A 163 4.06 19.50 9.10
C PHE A 163 2.62 19.21 9.58
N PRO A 164 1.90 20.14 10.24
CA PRO A 164 0.52 19.88 10.67
C PRO A 164 -0.44 19.62 9.51
N ALA A 165 -0.23 20.26 8.35
CA ALA A 165 -1.06 20.07 7.16
C ALA A 165 -0.94 18.63 6.63
N TYR A 166 0.29 18.10 6.56
CA TYR A 166 0.53 16.71 6.20
C TYR A 166 -0.01 15.75 7.26
N ALA A 167 0.26 16.01 8.54
CA ALA A 167 -0.16 15.09 9.60
C ALA A 167 -1.70 14.91 9.64
N ILE A 168 -2.46 16.00 9.54
CA ILE A 168 -3.93 15.96 9.52
C ILE A 168 -4.44 15.25 8.26
N THR A 169 -3.88 15.58 7.09
CA THR A 169 -4.26 14.95 5.82
C THR A 169 -3.98 13.45 5.87
N SER A 170 -2.82 13.06 6.40
CA SER A 170 -2.40 11.67 6.56
C SER A 170 -3.39 10.87 7.42
N VAL A 171 -3.75 11.39 8.59
CA VAL A 171 -4.69 10.72 9.51
C VAL A 171 -6.10 10.62 8.92
N ALA A 172 -6.60 11.70 8.30
CA ALA A 172 -7.92 11.71 7.67
C ALA A 172 -7.99 10.73 6.48
N ALA A 173 -6.96 10.72 5.64
CA ALA A 173 -6.82 9.76 4.55
C ALA A 173 -6.77 8.32 5.06
N GLY A 174 -6.12 8.09 6.20
CA GLY A 174 -6.10 6.78 6.88
C GLY A 174 -7.50 6.27 7.22
N ALA A 175 -8.37 7.11 7.78
CA ALA A 175 -9.75 6.73 8.06
C ALA A 175 -10.49 6.31 6.77
N VAL A 176 -10.33 7.09 5.70
CA VAL A 176 -10.91 6.76 4.38
C VAL A 176 -10.33 5.46 3.84
N TYR A 177 -9.03 5.24 3.96
CA TYR A 177 -8.37 3.99 3.57
C TYR A 177 -8.95 2.78 4.31
N VAL A 178 -9.09 2.86 5.64
CA VAL A 178 -9.70 1.79 6.47
C VAL A 178 -11.11 1.47 5.97
N PHE A 179 -11.93 2.50 5.72
CA PHE A 179 -13.27 2.30 5.17
C PHE A 179 -13.23 1.57 3.82
N LEU A 180 -12.38 2.00 2.89
CA LEU A 180 -12.25 1.39 1.56
C LEU A 180 -11.74 -0.06 1.62
N VAL A 181 -10.80 -0.37 2.53
CA VAL A 181 -10.31 -1.74 2.73
C VAL A 181 -11.43 -2.65 3.23
N LEU A 182 -12.25 -2.20 4.18
CA LEU A 182 -13.40 -2.97 4.66
C LEU A 182 -14.44 -3.20 3.55
N GLN A 183 -14.66 -2.19 2.71
CA GLN A 183 -15.52 -2.28 1.53
C GLN A 183 -15.00 -3.29 0.50
N LEU A 184 -13.70 -3.24 0.20
CA LEU A 184 -13.05 -4.18 -0.69
C LEU A 184 -13.14 -5.60 -0.14
N ALA A 185 -12.76 -5.81 1.13
CA ALA A 185 -12.82 -7.10 1.79
C ALA A 185 -14.23 -7.70 1.73
N TRP A 186 -15.27 -6.89 1.95
CA TRP A 186 -16.65 -7.33 1.80
C TRP A 186 -17.01 -7.75 0.37
N GLU A 187 -16.59 -6.94 -0.61
CA GLU A 187 -16.92 -7.14 -2.02
C GLU A 187 -16.27 -8.41 -2.59
N VAL A 188 -15.02 -8.71 -2.22
CA VAL A 188 -14.25 -9.83 -2.79
C VAL A 188 -14.21 -11.07 -1.88
N GLY A 189 -14.47 -10.90 -0.59
CA GLY A 189 -14.42 -11.97 0.41
C GLY A 189 -15.74 -12.74 0.49
N ARG A 190 -15.69 -14.05 0.20
CA ARG A 190 -16.85 -14.96 0.21
C ARG A 190 -17.24 -15.46 1.60
N SER A 191 -16.36 -15.29 2.58
CA SER A 191 -16.55 -15.79 3.95
C SER A 191 -15.91 -14.85 4.96
N ARG A 192 -16.16 -15.08 6.25
CA ARG A 192 -15.58 -14.26 7.33
C ARG A 192 -14.05 -14.38 7.35
N GLY A 193 -13.51 -15.60 7.19
CA GLY A 193 -12.08 -15.86 7.14
C GLY A 193 -11.40 -15.21 5.92
N GLN A 194 -12.06 -15.23 4.75
CA GLN A 194 -11.52 -14.53 3.57
C GLN A 194 -11.58 -13.00 3.71
N ARG A 195 -12.66 -12.47 4.30
CA ARG A 195 -12.78 -11.04 4.59
C ARG A 195 -11.71 -10.58 5.58
N LEU A 196 -11.47 -11.36 6.63
CA LEU A 196 -10.38 -11.11 7.57
C LEU A 196 -9.02 -11.19 6.86
N LEU A 197 -8.82 -12.15 5.97
CA LEU A 197 -7.57 -12.26 5.23
C LEU A 197 -7.31 -11.00 4.38
N VAL A 198 -8.32 -10.53 3.63
CA VAL A 198 -8.19 -9.33 2.79
C VAL A 198 -7.99 -8.08 3.65
N ALA A 199 -8.89 -7.82 4.60
CA ALA A 199 -8.82 -6.63 5.45
C ALA A 199 -7.59 -6.66 6.35
N GLY A 200 -7.35 -7.79 7.02
CA GLY A 200 -6.25 -7.96 7.96
C GLY A 200 -4.90 -7.79 7.29
N LEU A 201 -4.68 -8.37 6.10
CA LEU A 201 -3.40 -8.18 5.39
C LEU A 201 -3.22 -6.71 4.97
N LEU A 202 -4.24 -6.07 4.37
CA LEU A 202 -4.16 -4.69 3.91
C LEU A 202 -4.03 -3.66 5.05
N LEU A 203 -4.59 -3.95 6.23
CA LEU A 203 -4.51 -3.12 7.43
C LEU A 203 -3.27 -3.42 8.30
N SER A 204 -2.45 -4.39 7.89
CA SER A 204 -1.19 -4.73 8.57
C SER A 204 0.04 -4.61 7.66
N LEU A 205 -0.08 -3.92 6.52
CA LEU A 205 1.05 -3.58 5.66
C LEU A 205 1.95 -2.52 6.29
N GLY A 206 3.25 -2.54 5.99
CA GLY A 206 4.15 -1.45 6.38
C GLY A 206 3.73 -0.11 5.78
N THR A 207 3.06 -0.13 4.61
CA THR A 207 2.40 1.03 3.99
C THR A 207 1.40 1.73 4.91
N MET A 208 0.88 1.06 5.95
CA MET A 208 0.02 1.71 6.95
C MET A 208 0.71 2.90 7.64
N GLN A 209 2.05 2.91 7.70
CA GLN A 209 2.82 4.04 8.23
C GLN A 209 2.46 5.38 7.57
N LEU A 210 2.06 5.38 6.29
CA LEU A 210 1.63 6.58 5.57
C LEU A 210 0.47 7.31 6.25
N PHE A 211 -0.33 6.60 7.06
CA PHE A 211 -1.51 7.15 7.72
C PHE A 211 -1.25 7.63 9.16
N PHE A 212 -0.05 7.40 9.70
CA PHE A 212 0.36 7.85 11.03
C PHE A 212 1.04 9.22 10.95
N GLY A 213 0.32 10.22 10.46
CA GLY A 213 0.81 11.60 10.35
C GLY A 213 2.04 11.79 9.46
N TYR A 214 2.19 10.93 8.45
CA TYR A 214 3.36 10.86 7.59
C TYR A 214 3.47 12.08 6.67
N VAL A 215 4.67 12.66 6.55
CA VAL A 215 4.92 13.94 5.89
C VAL A 215 5.49 13.73 4.49
N GLU A 216 4.67 13.18 3.60
CA GLU A 216 5.03 12.87 2.21
C GLU A 216 3.83 12.85 1.28
N ASN A 217 4.10 12.80 -0.03
CA ASN A 217 3.08 12.92 -1.07
C ASN A 217 2.32 11.63 -1.41
N TYR A 218 2.54 10.53 -0.69
CA TYR A 218 2.04 9.19 -1.06
C TYR A 218 0.73 8.79 -0.37
N THR A 219 0.30 9.53 0.65
CA THR A 219 -0.89 9.18 1.45
C THR A 219 -2.20 9.26 0.66
N LEU A 220 -2.44 10.36 -0.08
CA LEU A 220 -3.64 10.50 -0.91
C LEU A 220 -3.62 9.52 -2.11
N PRO A 221 -2.49 9.33 -2.84
CA PRO A 221 -2.37 8.27 -3.82
C PRO A 221 -2.72 6.88 -3.29
N ALA A 222 -2.28 6.51 -2.08
CA ALA A 222 -2.63 5.22 -1.48
C ALA A 222 -4.15 5.02 -1.34
N VAL A 223 -4.88 6.06 -0.91
CA VAL A 223 -6.35 6.06 -0.85
C VAL A 223 -6.97 5.93 -2.24
N ALA A 224 -6.47 6.68 -3.23
CA ALA A 224 -6.98 6.64 -4.60
C ALA A 224 -6.73 5.29 -5.28
N ILE A 225 -5.58 4.65 -5.03
CA ILE A 225 -5.29 3.28 -5.47
C ILE A 225 -6.29 2.31 -4.82
N MET A 226 -6.52 2.39 -3.52
CA MET A 226 -7.48 1.50 -2.84
C MET A 226 -8.91 1.69 -3.37
N LEU A 227 -9.32 2.93 -3.62
CA LEU A 227 -10.58 3.27 -4.27
C LEU A 227 -10.67 2.65 -5.67
N TYR A 228 -9.60 2.75 -6.47
CA TYR A 228 -9.50 2.13 -7.79
C TYR A 228 -9.62 0.61 -7.73
N LEU A 229 -8.91 -0.07 -6.82
CA LEU A 229 -8.96 -1.52 -6.65
C LEU A 229 -10.36 -2.01 -6.23
N TRP A 230 -11.04 -1.28 -5.34
CA TRP A 230 -12.42 -1.56 -4.93
C TRP A 230 -13.42 -1.34 -6.06
N LEU A 231 -13.34 -0.21 -6.76
CA LEU A 231 -14.22 0.09 -7.89
C LEU A 231 -14.03 -0.87 -9.06
N ALA A 232 -12.80 -1.35 -9.31
CA ALA A 232 -12.53 -2.38 -10.29
C ALA A 232 -13.27 -3.70 -9.99
N ALA A 233 -13.29 -4.13 -8.73
CA ALA A 233 -14.07 -5.30 -8.32
C ALA A 233 -15.57 -5.09 -8.60
N ARG A 234 -16.10 -3.91 -8.28
CA ARG A 234 -17.49 -3.53 -8.53
C ARG A 234 -17.83 -3.44 -10.01
N THR A 235 -16.96 -2.88 -10.84
CA THR A 235 -17.15 -2.81 -12.31
C THR A 235 -17.20 -4.20 -12.91
N LEU A 236 -16.30 -5.10 -12.50
CA LEU A 236 -16.32 -6.48 -12.99
C LEU A 236 -17.57 -7.25 -12.54
N ALA A 237 -18.12 -6.90 -11.39
CA ALA A 237 -19.41 -7.37 -10.87
C ALA A 237 -20.63 -6.62 -11.44
N ASN A 238 -20.46 -5.71 -12.40
CA ASN A 238 -21.51 -4.87 -13.00
C ASN A 238 -22.26 -3.96 -12.00
N LYS A 239 -21.64 -3.62 -10.87
CA LYS A 239 -22.22 -2.73 -9.84
C LYS A 239 -21.88 -1.26 -10.05
N THR A 240 -20.89 -0.95 -10.87
CA THR A 240 -20.45 0.41 -11.20
C THR A 240 -19.99 0.49 -12.66
N PRO A 241 -20.25 1.60 -13.37
CA PRO A 241 -19.78 1.76 -14.74
C PRO A 241 -18.26 1.97 -14.79
N LEU A 242 -17.63 1.65 -15.93
CA LEU A 242 -16.17 1.71 -16.11
C LEU A 242 -15.60 3.12 -15.90
N TRP A 243 -16.35 4.17 -16.25
CA TRP A 243 -15.87 5.55 -16.14
C TRP A 243 -15.59 5.99 -14.71
N VAL A 244 -16.32 5.46 -13.72
CA VAL A 244 -16.07 5.75 -12.31
C VAL A 244 -14.73 5.16 -11.87
N THR A 245 -14.44 3.93 -12.33
CA THR A 245 -13.17 3.25 -12.07
C THR A 245 -12.01 3.92 -12.81
N ALA A 246 -12.21 4.36 -14.06
CA ALA A 246 -11.22 5.12 -14.80
C ALA A 246 -10.95 6.51 -14.17
N ALA A 247 -11.99 7.18 -13.66
CA ALA A 247 -11.84 8.43 -12.91
C ALA A 247 -11.05 8.25 -11.61
N ALA A 248 -11.23 7.13 -10.91
CA ALA A 248 -10.41 6.83 -9.72
C ALA A 248 -8.92 6.67 -10.06
N LEU A 249 -8.57 6.02 -11.18
CA LEU A 249 -7.18 5.97 -11.65
C LEU A 249 -6.69 7.35 -12.12
N GLY A 250 -7.53 8.12 -12.82
CA GLY A 250 -7.20 9.49 -13.21
C GLY A 250 -6.89 10.37 -12.00
N LEU A 251 -7.67 10.25 -10.93
CA LEU A 251 -7.44 10.93 -9.66
C LEU A 251 -6.13 10.47 -9.01
N ALA A 252 -5.84 9.16 -8.98
CA ALA A 252 -4.57 8.65 -8.48
C ALA A 252 -3.38 9.27 -9.22
N ASN A 253 -3.43 9.29 -10.56
CA ASN A 253 -2.37 9.87 -11.39
C ASN A 253 -2.22 11.39 -11.18
N ALA A 254 -3.33 12.09 -10.96
CA ALA A 254 -3.35 13.53 -10.69
C ALA A 254 -2.78 13.88 -9.31
N LEU A 255 -2.97 12.98 -8.33
CA LEU A 255 -2.35 13.10 -7.00
C LEU A 255 -0.86 12.81 -7.08
N HIS A 256 -0.45 11.78 -7.82
CA HIS A 256 0.95 11.44 -8.04
C HIS A 256 1.15 10.61 -9.32
N PRO A 257 2.05 10.99 -10.25
CA PRO A 257 2.28 10.25 -11.49
C PRO A 257 2.88 8.84 -11.33
N SER A 258 3.40 8.47 -10.15
CA SER A 258 3.96 7.14 -9.90
C SER A 258 2.90 6.04 -10.05
N THR A 259 1.61 6.40 -9.94
CA THR A 259 0.49 5.47 -10.13
C THR A 259 0.18 5.16 -11.60
N LEU A 260 0.88 5.79 -12.55
CA LEU A 260 0.76 5.48 -13.99
C LEU A 260 1.13 4.01 -14.30
N ASN A 261 1.94 3.40 -13.44
CA ASN A 261 2.24 1.96 -13.49
C ASN A 261 0.99 1.06 -13.40
N LEU A 262 -0.15 1.57 -12.93
CA LEU A 262 -1.43 0.86 -12.89
C LEU A 262 -2.24 0.96 -14.19
N ALA A 263 -1.87 1.83 -15.13
CA ALA A 263 -2.60 2.04 -16.39
C ALA A 263 -2.83 0.75 -17.21
N PRO A 264 -1.86 -0.19 -17.32
CA PRO A 264 -2.10 -1.46 -18.01
C PRO A 264 -3.26 -2.27 -17.43
N SER A 265 -3.51 -2.17 -16.12
CA SER A 265 -4.62 -2.87 -15.47
C SER A 265 -5.99 -2.30 -15.85
N LEU A 266 -6.08 -0.99 -16.14
CA LEU A 266 -7.30 -0.39 -16.69
C LEU A 266 -7.61 -0.90 -18.10
N LEU A 267 -6.58 -1.15 -18.92
CA LEU A 267 -6.75 -1.74 -20.25
C LEU A 267 -7.37 -3.14 -20.17
N VAL A 268 -7.03 -3.93 -19.14
CA VAL A 268 -7.69 -5.22 -18.88
C VAL A 268 -9.19 -5.03 -18.61
N LEU A 269 -9.55 -4.05 -17.77
CA LEU A 269 -10.96 -3.76 -17.48
C LEU A 269 -11.71 -3.24 -18.72
N ALA A 270 -11.06 -2.41 -19.54
CA ALA A 270 -11.60 -1.93 -20.80
C ALA A 270 -11.84 -3.10 -21.77
N ALA A 271 -10.87 -3.98 -21.98
CA ALA A 271 -11.01 -5.14 -22.86
C ALA A 271 -12.15 -6.08 -22.43
N ILE A 272 -12.34 -6.27 -21.13
CA ILE A 272 -13.45 -7.08 -20.58
C ILE A 272 -14.79 -6.36 -20.75
N SER A 273 -14.84 -5.05 -20.48
CA SER A 273 -16.05 -4.22 -20.63
C SER A 273 -16.47 -4.07 -22.09
N ALA A 274 -15.53 -4.00 -23.03
CA ALA A 274 -15.79 -3.89 -24.47
C ALA A 274 -16.64 -5.05 -24.99
N ARG A 275 -16.45 -6.25 -24.45
CA ARG A 275 -17.27 -7.43 -24.78
C ARG A 275 -18.73 -7.31 -24.33
N ARG A 276 -19.02 -6.41 -23.37
CA ARG A 276 -20.36 -6.21 -22.80
C ARG A 276 -21.10 -5.03 -23.42
N VAL A 277 -20.39 -3.91 -23.62
CA VAL A 277 -21.03 -2.62 -24.01
C VAL A 277 -20.51 -2.05 -25.35
N GLY A 278 -19.60 -2.75 -26.03
CA GLY A 278 -18.99 -2.32 -27.29
C GLY A 278 -17.75 -1.43 -27.10
N TRP A 279 -16.87 -1.43 -28.11
CA TRP A 279 -15.61 -0.67 -28.09
C TRP A 279 -15.79 0.86 -28.02
N PRO A 280 -16.66 1.52 -28.82
CA PRO A 280 -16.76 2.98 -28.78
C PRO A 280 -17.15 3.51 -27.39
N ARG A 281 -18.14 2.87 -26.76
CA ARG A 281 -18.59 3.23 -25.41
C ARG A 281 -17.53 2.95 -24.36
N THR A 282 -16.79 1.85 -24.49
CA THR A 282 -15.69 1.50 -23.59
C THR A 282 -14.54 2.50 -23.69
N LEU A 283 -14.15 2.88 -24.91
CA LEU A 283 -13.12 3.90 -25.15
C LEU A 283 -13.54 5.22 -24.54
N LEU A 284 -14.78 5.66 -24.75
CA LEU A 284 -15.30 6.88 -24.13
C LEU A 284 -15.28 6.80 -22.60
N GLN A 285 -15.76 5.71 -22.02
CA GLN A 285 -15.77 5.51 -20.56
C GLN A 285 -14.36 5.43 -19.96
N THR A 286 -13.35 5.05 -20.73
CA THR A 286 -11.97 4.95 -20.26
C THR A 286 -11.23 6.28 -20.45
N ALA A 287 -11.26 6.83 -21.66
CA ALA A 287 -10.48 8.00 -22.05
C ALA A 287 -11.04 9.31 -21.51
N ALA A 288 -12.36 9.53 -21.54
CA ALA A 288 -12.97 10.79 -21.14
C ALA A 288 -12.63 11.22 -19.69
N PRO A 289 -12.78 10.35 -18.66
CA PRO A 289 -12.43 10.76 -17.30
C PRO A 289 -10.92 11.01 -17.12
N LEU A 290 -10.06 10.22 -17.76
CA LEU A 290 -8.61 10.42 -17.71
C LEU A 290 -8.19 11.75 -18.35
N LEU A 291 -8.74 12.06 -19.53
CA LEU A 291 -8.48 13.30 -20.24
C LEU A 291 -9.02 14.50 -19.46
N LEU A 292 -10.25 14.42 -18.94
CA LEU A 292 -10.85 15.52 -18.18
C LEU A 292 -10.01 15.86 -16.94
N ILE A 293 -9.60 14.85 -16.17
CA ILE A 293 -8.78 15.04 -14.98
C ILE A 293 -7.39 15.55 -15.37
N GLY A 294 -6.75 14.95 -16.38
CA GLY A 294 -5.43 15.36 -16.86
C GLY A 294 -5.40 16.79 -17.37
N LEU A 295 -6.39 17.18 -18.18
CA LEU A 295 -6.54 18.57 -18.66
C LEU A 295 -6.82 19.53 -17.50
N GLY A 296 -7.60 19.11 -16.50
CA GLY A 296 -7.82 19.88 -15.28
C GLY A 296 -6.52 20.15 -14.52
N VAL A 297 -5.67 19.12 -14.35
CA VAL A 297 -4.35 19.27 -13.74
C VAL A 297 -3.49 20.23 -14.56
N ILE A 298 -3.41 20.06 -15.88
CA ILE A 298 -2.64 20.95 -16.76
C ILE A 298 -3.12 22.40 -16.62
N ALA A 299 -4.43 22.64 -16.62
CA ALA A 299 -4.99 23.97 -16.46
C ALA A 299 -4.64 24.59 -15.10
N ILE A 300 -4.72 23.82 -14.00
CA ILE A 300 -4.35 24.27 -12.65
C ILE A 300 -2.86 24.60 -12.58
N MET A 301 -2.00 23.74 -13.12
CA MET A 301 -0.55 23.92 -13.14
C MET A 301 -0.15 25.14 -13.99
N GLN A 302 -0.77 25.32 -15.15
CA GLN A 302 -0.57 26.49 -16.02
C GLN A 302 -1.04 27.79 -15.33
N ALA A 303 -2.19 27.79 -14.67
CA ALA A 303 -2.69 28.94 -13.93
C ALA A 303 -1.80 29.31 -12.74
N GLY A 304 -1.08 28.33 -12.17
CA GLY A 304 -0.08 28.52 -11.12
C GLY A 304 1.32 28.93 -11.61
N GLY A 305 1.48 29.22 -12.91
CA GLY A 305 2.78 29.56 -13.51
C GLY A 305 3.75 28.37 -13.63
N HIS A 306 3.30 27.14 -13.36
CA HIS A 306 4.07 25.90 -13.45
C HIS A 306 3.54 25.02 -14.59
N GLY A 307 3.38 25.60 -15.78
CA GLY A 307 2.84 24.91 -16.95
C GLY A 307 3.72 23.77 -17.49
N LEU A 308 3.39 23.31 -18.71
CA LEU A 308 4.13 22.22 -19.37
C LEU A 308 5.63 22.52 -19.58
N GLN A 309 6.02 23.79 -19.64
CA GLN A 309 7.44 24.17 -19.70
C GLN A 309 8.21 23.70 -18.46
N ALA A 310 7.62 23.81 -17.26
CA ALA A 310 8.25 23.35 -16.01
C ALA A 310 8.41 21.82 -16.00
N LEU A 311 7.39 21.09 -16.45
CA LEU A 311 7.43 19.63 -16.60
C LEU A 311 8.56 19.15 -17.52
N LEU A 312 8.91 19.94 -18.54
CA LEU A 312 9.96 19.61 -19.49
C LEU A 312 11.34 20.17 -19.10
N SER A 313 11.45 20.88 -17.99
CA SER A 313 12.68 21.55 -17.56
C SER A 313 13.00 21.32 -16.08
N SER A 314 12.69 22.29 -15.22
CA SER A 314 13.10 22.33 -13.81
C SER A 314 12.39 21.33 -12.91
N ASP A 315 11.23 20.83 -13.33
CA ASP A 315 10.33 19.97 -12.55
C ASP A 315 9.97 18.70 -13.32
N ARG A 316 10.88 18.28 -14.20
CA ARG A 316 10.76 17.01 -14.91
C ARG A 316 10.82 15.85 -13.92
N PRO A 317 10.06 14.75 -14.15
CA PRO A 317 10.12 13.58 -13.28
C PRO A 317 11.51 12.93 -13.32
N GLY A 318 11.78 12.01 -12.38
CA GLY A 318 13.10 11.40 -12.20
C GLY A 318 14.00 12.18 -11.25
N GLY A 319 13.40 12.92 -10.31
CA GLY A 319 14.13 13.50 -9.19
C GLY A 319 15.15 14.58 -9.55
N GLY A 320 16.21 14.70 -8.75
CA GLY A 320 17.19 15.79 -8.75
C GLY A 320 18.11 15.83 -9.97
N ASP A 321 18.20 14.78 -10.79
CA ASP A 321 18.88 14.79 -12.10
C ASP A 321 17.94 14.54 -13.29
N GLY A 322 16.65 14.30 -13.02
CA GLY A 322 15.64 14.00 -14.03
C GLY A 322 15.85 12.64 -14.72
N ARG A 323 16.52 11.68 -14.07
CA ARG A 323 16.68 10.30 -14.56
C ARG A 323 15.63 9.39 -13.93
N TRP A 324 14.76 8.85 -14.77
CA TRP A 324 13.61 8.09 -14.30
C TRP A 324 14.00 6.65 -13.93
N LEU A 325 14.97 6.09 -14.65
CA LEU A 325 15.26 4.67 -14.63
C LEU A 325 16.59 4.39 -13.94
N VAL A 326 16.65 3.30 -13.18
CA VAL A 326 17.90 2.77 -12.65
C VAL A 326 18.86 2.51 -13.82
N PRO A 327 20.10 3.02 -13.79
CA PRO A 327 21.03 2.82 -14.90
C PRO A 327 21.40 1.35 -15.06
N LEU A 328 21.53 0.89 -16.31
CA LEU A 328 21.81 -0.53 -16.58
C LEU A 328 23.21 -0.96 -16.13
N TRP A 329 24.23 -0.13 -16.37
CA TRP A 329 25.64 -0.55 -16.29
C TRP A 329 26.54 0.35 -15.47
N THR A 330 26.31 1.66 -15.45
CA THR A 330 27.18 2.63 -14.79
C THR A 330 26.36 3.73 -14.14
N THR A 331 26.67 4.05 -12.89
CA THR A 331 26.19 5.26 -12.24
C THR A 331 27.03 6.45 -12.70
N ALA A 332 26.40 7.60 -12.88
CA ALA A 332 27.01 8.83 -13.38
C ALA A 332 26.66 10.06 -12.54
N THR A 333 25.65 9.98 -11.68
CA THR A 333 25.24 11.08 -10.80
C THR A 333 25.23 10.62 -9.34
N ARG A 334 25.18 11.59 -8.41
CA ARG A 334 25.03 11.31 -6.97
C ARG A 334 23.65 10.76 -6.58
N TRP A 335 22.68 10.80 -7.51
CA TRP A 335 21.31 10.32 -7.31
C TRP A 335 21.13 8.88 -7.79
N GLU A 336 22.19 8.27 -8.34
CA GLU A 336 22.21 6.87 -8.79
C GLU A 336 23.04 6.04 -7.80
N HIS A 337 22.38 5.34 -6.88
CA HIS A 337 23.05 4.57 -5.82
C HIS A 337 23.58 3.21 -6.29
N TYR A 338 23.01 2.68 -7.38
CA TYR A 338 23.31 1.35 -7.87
C TYR A 338 22.91 1.18 -9.35
N THR A 339 23.36 0.09 -9.96
CA THR A 339 22.94 -0.32 -11.32
C THR A 339 21.87 -1.41 -11.27
N MET A 340 21.12 -1.56 -12.36
CA MET A 340 19.94 -2.43 -12.48
C MET A 340 20.17 -3.87 -11.99
N PHE A 341 21.34 -4.44 -12.26
CA PHE A 341 21.64 -5.85 -11.92
C PHE A 341 22.65 -6.00 -10.79
N SER A 342 22.93 -4.93 -10.05
CA SER A 342 23.83 -4.98 -8.90
C SER A 342 23.18 -5.63 -7.68
N TRP A 343 24.01 -6.12 -6.76
CA TRP A 343 23.55 -6.67 -5.49
C TRP A 343 22.84 -5.63 -4.61
N GLY A 344 23.31 -4.38 -4.61
CA GLY A 344 22.68 -3.29 -3.85
C GLY A 344 21.24 -3.04 -4.27
N HIS A 345 20.97 -3.03 -5.58
CA HIS A 345 19.61 -2.89 -6.09
C HIS A 345 18.70 -4.03 -5.67
N LEU A 346 19.15 -5.28 -5.85
CA LEU A 346 18.39 -6.46 -5.43
C LEU A 346 18.10 -6.44 -3.92
N LEU A 347 19.08 -6.03 -3.12
CA LEU A 347 18.95 -5.91 -1.68
C LEU A 347 17.89 -4.86 -1.29
N ASP A 348 17.83 -3.72 -1.97
CA ASP A 348 16.80 -2.71 -1.75
C ASP A 348 15.42 -3.17 -2.18
N ILE A 349 15.29 -3.90 -3.30
CA ILE A 349 14.01 -4.52 -3.69
C ILE A 349 13.53 -5.50 -2.61
N VAL A 350 14.42 -6.34 -2.09
CA VAL A 350 14.09 -7.31 -1.03
C VAL A 350 13.68 -6.58 0.26
N ASN A 351 14.45 -5.58 0.69
CA ASN A 351 14.10 -4.80 1.87
C ASN A 351 12.79 -4.04 1.70
N GLN A 352 12.52 -3.50 0.50
CA GLN A 352 11.26 -2.83 0.19
C GLN A 352 10.07 -3.77 0.31
N GLN A 353 10.19 -5.01 -0.18
CA GLN A 353 9.15 -6.02 -0.01
C GLN A 353 8.97 -6.42 1.45
N LEU A 354 10.08 -6.61 2.18
CA LEU A 354 10.05 -6.96 3.60
C LEU A 354 9.43 -5.86 4.45
N LEU A 355 9.68 -4.59 4.15
CA LEU A 355 9.10 -3.44 4.84
C LEU A 355 7.62 -3.28 4.51
N SER A 356 7.29 -3.16 3.22
CA SER A 356 5.95 -2.73 2.82
C SER A 356 4.94 -3.87 2.76
N ALA A 357 5.36 -5.08 2.39
CA ALA A 357 4.48 -6.21 2.10
C ALA A 357 5.11 -7.57 2.45
N PRO A 358 5.52 -7.80 3.72
CA PRO A 358 6.46 -8.85 4.11
C PRO A 358 6.09 -10.27 3.66
N VAL A 359 4.80 -10.55 3.50
CA VAL A 359 4.30 -11.88 3.11
C VAL A 359 3.74 -11.95 1.69
N SER A 360 3.43 -10.81 1.05
CA SER A 360 2.51 -10.77 -0.09
C SER A 360 3.09 -11.44 -1.33
N LEU A 361 4.33 -11.13 -1.71
CA LEU A 361 4.98 -11.74 -2.87
C LEU A 361 5.13 -13.26 -2.70
N ALA A 362 5.61 -13.70 -1.54
CA ALA A 362 5.79 -15.12 -1.23
C ALA A 362 4.46 -15.88 -1.26
N VAL A 363 3.37 -15.30 -0.72
CA VAL A 363 2.03 -15.88 -0.76
C VAL A 363 1.53 -16.02 -2.20
N VAL A 364 1.73 -15.01 -3.06
CA VAL A 364 1.38 -15.10 -4.49
C VAL A 364 2.12 -16.27 -5.15
N LEU A 365 3.44 -16.35 -4.98
CA LEU A 365 4.26 -17.43 -5.56
C LEU A 365 3.81 -18.82 -5.09
N LEU A 366 3.53 -18.98 -3.78
CA LEU A 366 3.04 -20.23 -3.20
C LEU A 366 1.66 -20.63 -3.74
N CYS A 367 0.79 -19.65 -4.04
CA CYS A 367 -0.53 -19.91 -4.62
C CYS A 367 -0.46 -20.25 -6.12
N LEU A 368 0.43 -19.59 -6.88
CA LEU A 368 0.60 -19.85 -8.32
C LEU A 368 1.20 -21.22 -8.60
N ALA A 369 1.99 -21.76 -7.67
CA ALA A 369 2.56 -23.11 -7.76
C ALA A 369 1.51 -24.24 -7.58
N ARG A 370 0.21 -23.92 -7.50
CA ARG A 370 -0.85 -24.87 -7.13
C ARG A 370 -2.11 -24.69 -7.97
N PRO A 371 -2.91 -25.75 -8.17
CA PRO A 371 -4.19 -25.63 -8.84
C PRO A 371 -5.13 -24.75 -8.01
N LEU A 372 -5.64 -23.68 -8.63
CA LEU A 372 -6.63 -22.81 -8.02
C LEU A 372 -8.02 -23.40 -8.20
N THR A 373 -8.88 -23.30 -7.18
CA THR A 373 -10.28 -23.71 -7.30
C THR A 373 -11.01 -22.89 -8.37
N ALA A 374 -11.99 -23.52 -9.01
CA ALA A 374 -12.88 -22.84 -9.95
C ALA A 374 -13.56 -21.65 -9.27
N ALA A 375 -13.66 -20.53 -9.98
CA ALA A 375 -14.24 -19.30 -9.46
C ALA A 375 -15.24 -18.72 -10.44
N ALA A 376 -16.19 -17.94 -9.89
CA ALA A 376 -17.10 -17.13 -10.68
C ALA A 376 -16.31 -16.28 -11.72
N PRO A 377 -16.84 -16.10 -12.95
CA PRO A 377 -16.15 -15.38 -14.01
C PRO A 377 -15.66 -13.98 -13.62
N SER A 378 -16.45 -13.25 -12.82
CA SER A 378 -16.09 -11.91 -12.31
C SER A 378 -14.85 -11.93 -11.41
N LEU A 379 -14.72 -12.93 -10.53
CA LEU A 379 -13.55 -13.08 -9.68
C LEU A 379 -12.31 -13.47 -10.47
N SER A 380 -12.45 -14.35 -11.46
CA SER A 380 -11.34 -14.72 -12.37
C SER A 380 -10.86 -13.51 -13.18
N ALA A 381 -11.77 -12.67 -13.65
CA ALA A 381 -11.45 -11.39 -14.26
C ALA A 381 -10.72 -10.45 -13.29
N TYR A 382 -11.15 -10.40 -12.03
CA TYR A 382 -10.53 -9.55 -11.02
C TYR A 382 -9.12 -9.99 -10.66
N VAL A 383 -8.86 -11.30 -10.60
CA VAL A 383 -7.50 -11.84 -10.43
C VAL A 383 -6.59 -11.43 -11.59
N ARG A 384 -7.06 -11.48 -12.85
CA ARG A 384 -6.26 -11.01 -14.00
C ARG A 384 -5.96 -9.52 -13.92
N PHE A 385 -6.96 -8.71 -13.55
CA PHE A 385 -6.79 -7.28 -13.30
C PHE A 385 -5.71 -7.03 -12.23
N LEU A 386 -5.83 -7.68 -11.06
CA LEU A 386 -4.88 -7.55 -9.96
C LEU A 386 -3.48 -8.05 -10.33
N ALA A 387 -3.36 -9.12 -11.11
CA ALA A 387 -2.08 -9.62 -11.58
C ALA A 387 -1.35 -8.59 -12.46
N VAL A 388 -2.06 -7.94 -13.38
CA VAL A 388 -1.49 -6.87 -14.21
C VAL A 388 -1.15 -5.63 -13.37
N ALA A 389 -2.01 -5.25 -12.42
CA ALA A 389 -1.73 -4.14 -11.51
C ALA A 389 -0.49 -4.40 -10.62
N ALA A 390 -0.39 -5.60 -10.05
CA ALA A 390 0.75 -6.01 -9.24
C ALA A 390 2.02 -6.13 -10.07
N ALA A 391 1.95 -6.65 -11.30
CA ALA A 391 3.09 -6.71 -12.21
C ALA A 391 3.59 -5.31 -12.59
N GLY A 392 2.71 -4.38 -12.94
CA GLY A 392 3.08 -2.98 -13.19
C GLY A 392 3.73 -2.32 -11.96
N SER A 393 3.23 -2.64 -10.77
CA SER A 393 3.79 -2.15 -9.50
C SER A 393 5.18 -2.73 -9.20
N LEU A 394 5.39 -4.02 -9.41
CA LEU A 394 6.70 -4.67 -9.24
C LEU A 394 7.71 -4.18 -10.30
N LEU A 395 7.27 -3.96 -11.54
CA LEU A 395 8.10 -3.36 -12.58
C LEU A 395 8.47 -1.92 -12.22
N PHE A 396 7.58 -1.16 -11.60
CA PHE A 396 7.91 0.19 -11.12
C PHE A 396 9.02 0.15 -10.05
N ILE A 397 8.93 -0.75 -9.07
CA ILE A 397 10.00 -0.94 -8.07
C ILE A 397 11.33 -1.33 -8.75
N LEU A 398 11.29 -2.22 -9.73
CA LEU A 398 12.49 -2.68 -10.43
C LEU A 398 13.11 -1.60 -11.32
N LEU A 399 12.30 -0.75 -11.95
CA LEU A 399 12.78 0.12 -13.02
C LEU A 399 13.08 1.54 -12.55
N TRP A 400 12.35 2.05 -11.55
CA TRP A 400 12.42 3.46 -11.16
C TRP A 400 13.64 3.75 -10.27
N ASN A 401 14.35 4.85 -10.55
CA ASN A 401 15.51 5.29 -9.77
C ASN A 401 15.09 5.96 -8.45
N PRO A 402 15.49 5.44 -7.27
CA PRO A 402 15.31 6.15 -6.02
C PRO A 402 16.49 7.07 -5.71
N ASP A 403 16.26 8.35 -5.86
CA ASP A 403 17.24 9.42 -5.65
C ASP A 403 17.91 9.39 -4.28
N TYR A 404 17.18 8.99 -3.25
CA TYR A 404 17.70 8.90 -1.89
C TYR A 404 18.04 7.47 -1.46
N GLY A 405 17.99 6.51 -2.40
CA GLY A 405 18.15 5.09 -2.16
C GLY A 405 16.86 4.44 -1.65
N GLY A 406 16.77 3.11 -1.71
CA GLY A 406 15.53 2.39 -1.41
C GLY A 406 15.01 2.60 0.01
N GLN A 407 15.91 2.80 0.99
CA GLN A 407 15.51 3.04 2.38
C GLN A 407 14.79 4.39 2.56
N ARG A 408 15.28 5.46 1.95
CA ARG A 408 14.70 6.79 2.14
C ARG A 408 13.47 7.02 1.29
N ASP A 409 13.41 6.41 0.11
CA ASP A 409 12.27 6.45 -0.82
C ASP A 409 11.33 5.25 -0.69
N TRP A 410 11.34 4.61 0.48
CA TRP A 410 10.55 3.41 0.72
C TRP A 410 9.04 3.65 0.48
N ASP A 411 8.57 4.86 0.76
CA ASP A 411 7.18 5.29 0.69
C ASP A 411 6.68 5.41 -0.75
N LEU A 412 7.49 5.93 -1.67
CA LEU A 412 7.25 5.95 -3.12
C LEU A 412 6.91 4.54 -3.61
N PHE A 413 7.72 3.57 -3.22
CA PHE A 413 7.54 2.17 -3.62
C PHE A 413 6.50 1.43 -2.79
N SER A 414 6.14 1.94 -1.61
CA SER A 414 5.20 1.29 -0.71
C SER A 414 3.82 1.14 -1.32
N LEU A 415 3.42 2.04 -2.25
CA LEU A 415 2.14 1.98 -2.96
C LEU A 415 1.96 0.68 -3.76
N SER A 416 3.06 0.08 -4.19
CA SER A 416 3.09 -1.19 -4.92
C SER A 416 2.60 -2.38 -4.08
N SER A 417 2.62 -2.25 -2.75
CA SER A 417 2.13 -3.28 -1.84
C SER A 417 0.62 -3.50 -1.98
N LEU A 418 -0.15 -2.47 -2.35
CA LEU A 418 -1.62 -2.49 -2.34
C LEU A 418 -2.20 -3.50 -3.35
N PRO A 419 -1.90 -3.42 -4.67
CA PRO A 419 -2.39 -4.41 -5.63
C PRO A 419 -1.80 -5.81 -5.37
N LEU A 420 -0.52 -5.90 -4.98
CA LEU A 420 0.15 -7.18 -4.71
C LEU A 420 -0.48 -7.91 -3.52
N THR A 421 -0.75 -7.21 -2.42
CA THR A 421 -1.38 -7.78 -1.22
C THR A 421 -2.83 -8.15 -1.48
N THR A 422 -3.55 -7.33 -2.24
CA THR A 422 -4.92 -7.65 -2.67
C THR A 422 -4.93 -8.93 -3.51
N LEU A 423 -3.98 -9.08 -4.44
CA LEU A 423 -3.80 -10.30 -5.23
C LEU A 423 -3.50 -11.51 -4.33
N ALA A 424 -2.55 -11.37 -3.39
CA ALA A 424 -2.18 -12.41 -2.44
C ALA A 424 -3.39 -12.91 -1.65
N ALA A 425 -4.16 -12.00 -1.07
CA ALA A 425 -5.34 -12.34 -0.27
C ALA A 425 -6.44 -13.02 -1.10
N VAL A 426 -6.70 -12.54 -2.32
CA VAL A 426 -7.70 -13.13 -3.23
C VAL A 426 -7.28 -14.51 -3.71
N LEU A 427 -6.02 -14.69 -4.12
CA LEU A 427 -5.49 -15.99 -4.55
C LEU A 427 -5.51 -17.00 -3.39
N LEU A 428 -5.07 -16.58 -2.21
CA LEU A 428 -5.03 -17.45 -1.05
C LEU A 428 -6.45 -17.85 -0.60
N GLY A 429 -7.41 -16.93 -0.64
CA GLY A 429 -8.83 -17.23 -0.41
C GLY A 429 -9.42 -18.23 -1.41
N ARG A 430 -8.88 -18.34 -2.63
CA ARG A 430 -9.25 -19.37 -3.61
C ARG A 430 -8.51 -20.69 -3.40
N ALA A 431 -7.25 -20.62 -2.97
CA ALA A 431 -6.41 -21.80 -2.75
C ALA A 431 -6.80 -22.56 -1.47
N LEU A 432 -7.44 -21.89 -0.51
CA LEU A 432 -7.94 -22.48 0.74
C LEU A 432 -9.48 -22.61 0.72
N PRO A 433 -10.03 -23.76 0.31
CA PRO A 433 -11.49 -23.93 0.19
C PRO A 433 -12.18 -23.96 1.56
N ASP A 434 -11.50 -24.50 2.57
CA ASP A 434 -12.04 -24.63 3.92
C ASP A 434 -12.00 -23.28 4.66
N GLU A 435 -13.07 -22.98 5.40
CA GLU A 435 -13.18 -21.73 6.17
C GLU A 435 -12.17 -21.71 7.32
N ARG A 436 -12.00 -22.83 8.01
CA ARG A 436 -11.05 -22.93 9.11
C ARG A 436 -9.61 -22.74 8.61
N ALA A 437 -9.22 -23.35 7.50
CA ALA A 437 -7.91 -23.14 6.90
C ALA A 437 -7.66 -21.66 6.54
N ARG A 438 -8.68 -20.93 6.07
CA ARG A 438 -8.59 -19.48 5.81
C ARG A 438 -8.35 -18.68 7.08
N TRP A 439 -9.03 -19.02 8.18
CA TRP A 439 -8.78 -18.41 9.49
C TRP A 439 -7.37 -18.70 10.01
N GLU A 440 -6.92 -19.95 9.93
CA GLU A 440 -5.58 -20.33 10.37
C GLU A 440 -4.49 -19.57 9.58
N ALA A 441 -4.66 -19.44 8.25
CA ALA A 441 -3.76 -18.66 7.42
C ALA A 441 -3.83 -17.15 7.74
N ALA A 442 -5.05 -16.61 7.90
CA ALA A 442 -5.24 -15.20 8.22
C ALA A 442 -4.59 -14.82 9.55
N LEU A 443 -4.82 -15.59 10.61
CA LEU A 443 -4.24 -15.30 11.93
C LEU A 443 -2.70 -15.31 11.90
N ALA A 444 -2.09 -16.32 11.27
CA ALA A 444 -0.63 -16.41 11.20
C ALA A 444 -0.01 -15.29 10.36
N LEU A 445 -0.53 -15.04 9.15
CA LEU A 445 0.02 -14.04 8.24
C LEU A 445 -0.23 -12.61 8.73
N VAL A 446 -1.46 -12.31 9.19
CA VAL A 446 -1.81 -10.99 9.73
C VAL A 446 -1.07 -10.74 11.04
N GLY A 447 -0.91 -11.76 11.89
CA GLY A 447 -0.13 -11.64 13.12
C GLY A 447 1.32 -11.23 12.85
N LEU A 448 1.98 -11.87 11.88
CA LEU A 448 3.34 -11.50 11.45
C LEU A 448 3.40 -10.10 10.86
N SER A 449 2.52 -9.78 9.91
CA SER A 449 2.50 -8.46 9.27
C SER A 449 2.19 -7.36 10.28
N ALA A 450 1.30 -7.59 11.25
CA ALA A 450 0.97 -6.64 12.31
C ALA A 450 2.15 -6.43 13.27
N PHE A 451 2.86 -7.51 13.63
CA PHE A 451 4.08 -7.42 14.44
C PHE A 451 5.15 -6.56 13.76
N HIS A 452 5.38 -6.80 12.47
CA HIS A 452 6.30 -6.01 11.66
C HIS A 452 5.88 -4.54 11.58
N THR A 453 4.64 -4.27 11.18
CA THR A 453 4.10 -2.93 10.99
C THR A 453 4.04 -2.14 12.30
N ALA A 454 3.76 -2.81 13.43
CA ALA A 454 3.81 -2.17 14.75
C ALA A 454 5.24 -1.69 15.08
N ALA A 455 6.27 -2.46 14.74
CA ALA A 455 7.66 -2.04 14.92
C ALA A 455 8.00 -0.85 14.02
N TRP A 456 7.52 -0.86 12.77
CA TRP A 456 7.71 0.23 11.84
C TRP A 456 7.07 1.54 12.32
N ILE A 457 5.82 1.47 12.78
CA ILE A 457 5.11 2.61 13.37
C ILE A 457 5.83 3.11 14.61
N PHE A 458 6.21 2.20 15.51
CA PHE A 458 6.88 2.56 16.74
C PHE A 458 8.21 3.28 16.51
N GLN A 459 9.03 2.82 15.56
CA GLN A 459 10.28 3.51 15.19
C GLN A 459 10.01 4.98 14.82
N ASN A 460 8.98 5.23 14.02
CA ASN A 460 8.64 6.55 13.53
C ASN A 460 8.06 7.50 14.59
N THR A 461 7.63 6.98 15.75
CA THR A 461 7.24 7.81 16.91
C THR A 461 8.43 8.37 17.70
N ARG A 462 9.67 7.94 17.39
CA ARG A 462 10.88 8.42 18.07
C ARG A 462 11.41 9.67 17.37
N PRO A 463 11.92 10.67 18.10
CA PRO A 463 12.54 11.83 17.47
C PRO A 463 13.78 11.41 16.67
N TRP A 464 14.07 12.15 15.61
CA TRP A 464 15.28 12.01 14.81
C TRP A 464 15.92 13.37 14.64
N GLU A 465 17.22 13.45 14.91
CA GLU A 465 18.00 14.65 14.70
C GLU A 465 18.86 14.46 13.45
N TRP A 466 18.80 15.43 12.54
CA TRP A 466 19.75 15.49 11.44
C TRP A 466 21.12 15.83 12.01
N GLY A 467 22.15 15.06 11.61
CA GLY A 467 23.53 15.39 11.95
C GLY A 467 23.83 16.83 11.54
N LYS A 468 24.45 17.59 12.45
CA LYS A 468 24.85 18.98 12.21
C LYS A 468 25.92 19.09 11.13
#